data_AF-A0A969BVL2-F1
#
_entry.id   AF-A0A969BVL2-F1
#
_cell.length_a   1.000
_cell.length_b   1.000
_cell.length_c   1.000
_cell.angle_alpha   90.00
_cell.angle_beta   90.00
_cell.angle_gamma   90.00
#
_symmetry.space_group_name_H-M   'P 1'
#
loop_
_entity.id
_entity.type
_entity.pdbx_description
1 polymer ?
#
loop_
_entity_poly.entity_id
_entity_poly.type
_entity_poly.pdbx_seq_one_letter_code
_entity_poly.pdbx_strand_id
1 'polypeptide(L)'
;MRPQTASHLWFAFNVLDWPQDADGQVRDIDGKTFADFGGTGANDANGDMRLIPMLEIRVPDNGANLPTQADLTPYNISVNNLTANGSSKIVYVPLSVITDEKTGERVAFNARMRYAPTGSWPNPHEVRMVWNVMALVDVACDAKAPDAGAKGCASDGYIRNVPQVLHSYSDNFSLTGMNVTEDNGSGMAIIYEDPAVDTNLKEDFALTALSHGLDHAFLGARDQDNNGVRDVSLTVIQRRFNRTTNAAQPAVERWGIPNTLRVDYTEYDLADKATTFTAMTETKRILNSTFDAYWFGDKTIKPLLMFAQEQRYRGLNLDGSRETGGFVSVSGANVSFNLAPAGQTASPVLTSASVKWTPYCAPDGSSPSWASCASDVYWTELETRYGAGTSMPDDPANNPDVAEGRMAAAQMYVQSLMQGMSRVVQSGNVRVANSFYTLKSDTQLDVDIRLYTTIGKALVSAIAGEIVTAKFVNKVTVLQHFGRLFKEFRAGKVGSLGKDAIDILRSFRSGGHINRLVGTAIVGGAAVALAGLVTGAYFLLDAQFSDDPQKNYGAKVTIRVLIVAVTTYLSTISPLKDLAEWSKAVKAAGSSLRLGSSIKASSMKAAR
;
A
#
# COMPACT_ATOMS: atom_id res chain seq x y z
N MET A 1 -19.03 -5.21 -11.86
CA MET A 1 -20.17 -5.51 -12.78
C MET A 1 -20.26 -7.00 -12.99
N ARG A 2 -21.45 -7.53 -13.31
CA ARG A 2 -21.66 -8.95 -13.60
C ARG A 2 -22.39 -9.12 -14.94
N PRO A 3 -21.92 -10.00 -15.85
CA PRO A 3 -22.72 -10.35 -17.02
C PRO A 3 -24.04 -10.99 -16.56
N GLN A 4 -25.10 -10.84 -17.35
CA GLN A 4 -26.39 -11.49 -17.04
C GLN A 4 -26.26 -13.01 -17.02
N THR A 5 -25.47 -13.57 -17.94
CA THR A 5 -25.13 -14.99 -17.97
C THR A 5 -23.83 -15.23 -17.21
N ALA A 6 -23.91 -15.83 -16.03
CA ALA A 6 -22.75 -16.03 -15.16
C ALA A 6 -21.63 -16.88 -15.80
N SER A 7 -21.99 -17.84 -16.66
CA SER A 7 -21.00 -18.69 -17.36
C SER A 7 -20.07 -17.89 -18.28
N HIS A 8 -20.47 -16.69 -18.74
CA HIS A 8 -19.61 -15.85 -19.58
C HIS A 8 -18.34 -15.37 -18.86
N LEU A 9 -18.31 -15.38 -17.52
CA LEU A 9 -17.08 -15.11 -16.76
C LEU A 9 -15.96 -16.13 -17.08
N TRP A 10 -16.32 -17.33 -17.53
CA TRP A 10 -15.37 -18.37 -17.92
C TRP A 10 -14.79 -18.18 -19.32
N PHE A 11 -15.42 -17.35 -20.16
CA PHE A 11 -14.90 -17.02 -21.49
C PHE A 11 -13.80 -15.93 -21.45
N ALA A 12 -13.66 -15.25 -20.31
CA ALA A 12 -12.65 -14.24 -20.10
C ALA A 12 -11.26 -14.78 -20.41
N PHE A 13 -10.61 -14.16 -21.40
CA PHE A 13 -9.25 -14.46 -21.83
C PHE A 13 -9.06 -15.86 -22.41
N ASN A 14 -10.13 -16.51 -22.86
CA ASN A 14 -10.01 -17.72 -23.65
C ASN A 14 -9.24 -17.41 -24.93
N VAL A 15 -8.32 -18.31 -25.25
CA VAL A 15 -7.50 -18.27 -26.45
C VAL A 15 -8.07 -19.31 -27.40
N LEU A 16 -8.19 -18.90 -28.66
CA LEU A 16 -8.67 -19.69 -29.78
C LEU A 16 -7.53 -19.75 -30.79
N ASP A 17 -7.46 -20.87 -31.51
CA ASP A 17 -6.47 -21.09 -32.56
C ASP A 17 -7.14 -20.83 -33.90
N TRP A 18 -6.68 -19.80 -34.63
CA TRP A 18 -7.05 -19.64 -36.02
C TRP A 18 -6.16 -20.53 -36.88
N PRO A 19 -6.70 -21.24 -37.87
CA PRO A 19 -5.88 -22.03 -38.78
C PRO A 19 -4.85 -21.14 -39.49
N GLN A 20 -3.63 -21.63 -39.65
CA GLN A 20 -2.61 -20.94 -40.45
C GLN A 20 -3.18 -20.64 -41.85
N ASP A 21 -3.33 -19.35 -42.16
CA ASP A 21 -3.96 -18.87 -43.38
C ASP A 21 -3.14 -17.73 -43.98
N ALA A 22 -2.61 -17.94 -45.18
CA ALA A 22 -1.82 -16.96 -45.91
C ALA A 22 -2.67 -16.13 -46.89
N ASP A 23 -3.88 -16.58 -47.21
CA ASP A 23 -4.75 -16.02 -48.25
C ASP A 23 -6.04 -15.39 -47.68
N GLY A 24 -6.28 -15.57 -46.38
CA GLY A 24 -7.43 -15.07 -45.64
C GLY A 24 -7.42 -13.57 -45.32
N GLN A 25 -8.55 -13.12 -44.76
CA GLN A 25 -8.71 -11.78 -44.20
C GLN A 25 -7.98 -11.60 -42.87
N VAL A 26 -7.80 -12.70 -42.13
CA VAL A 26 -6.94 -12.82 -40.95
C VAL A 26 -5.77 -13.68 -41.41
N ARG A 27 -4.56 -13.12 -41.40
CA ARG A 27 -3.35 -13.82 -41.84
C ARG A 27 -2.44 -14.10 -40.66
N ASP A 28 -2.07 -15.36 -40.51
CA ASP A 28 -1.01 -15.83 -39.63
C ASP A 28 -0.07 -16.69 -40.47
N ILE A 29 1.10 -16.14 -40.78
CA ILE A 29 2.09 -16.77 -41.66
C ILE A 29 3.19 -17.41 -40.82
N ASP A 30 3.47 -16.88 -39.62
CA ASP A 30 4.54 -17.37 -38.76
C ASP A 30 4.12 -18.34 -37.66
N GLY A 31 2.81 -18.61 -37.53
CA GLY A 31 2.26 -19.65 -36.65
C GLY A 31 2.47 -19.33 -35.17
N LYS A 32 2.64 -18.04 -34.83
CA LYS A 32 2.96 -17.62 -33.47
C LYS A 32 1.71 -17.39 -32.65
N THR A 33 1.86 -17.68 -31.37
CA THR A 33 0.77 -17.60 -30.41
C THR A 33 0.95 -16.41 -29.48
N PHE A 34 -0.04 -16.14 -28.65
CA PHE A 34 0.09 -15.13 -27.60
C PHE A 34 1.25 -15.40 -26.62
N ALA A 35 1.68 -16.65 -26.43
CA ALA A 35 2.85 -16.99 -25.63
C ALA A 35 4.15 -16.40 -26.20
N ASP A 36 4.29 -16.37 -27.52
CA ASP A 36 5.45 -15.80 -28.21
C ASP A 36 5.48 -14.27 -28.17
N PHE A 37 4.33 -13.64 -27.87
CA PHE A 37 4.14 -12.20 -27.78
C PHE A 37 4.08 -11.69 -26.32
N GLY A 38 4.65 -12.44 -25.37
CA GLY A 38 4.74 -12.04 -23.96
C GLY A 38 3.49 -12.35 -23.14
N GLY A 39 2.58 -13.16 -23.66
CA GLY A 39 1.47 -13.72 -22.91
C GLY A 39 1.96 -14.66 -21.80
N THR A 40 1.47 -14.45 -20.58
CA THR A 40 1.80 -15.29 -19.41
C THR A 40 0.62 -16.15 -18.95
N GLY A 41 -0.47 -16.15 -19.71
CA GLY A 41 -1.65 -16.98 -19.42
C GLY A 41 -1.38 -18.45 -19.73
N ALA A 42 -1.94 -19.35 -18.92
CA ALA A 42 -1.80 -20.80 -19.11
C ALA A 42 -2.28 -21.30 -20.49
N ASN A 43 -3.16 -20.53 -21.15
CA ASN A 43 -3.71 -20.84 -22.45
C ASN A 43 -3.12 -19.97 -23.57
N ASP A 44 -2.16 -19.09 -23.30
CA ASP A 44 -1.63 -18.16 -24.30
C ASP A 44 -0.83 -18.90 -25.40
N ALA A 45 -0.41 -20.14 -25.15
CA ALA A 45 0.20 -21.03 -26.15
C ALA A 45 -0.84 -21.76 -27.04
N ASN A 46 -2.14 -21.60 -26.78
CA ASN A 46 -3.19 -22.34 -27.49
C ASN A 46 -3.73 -21.60 -28.72
N GLY A 47 -3.09 -20.52 -29.16
CA GLY A 47 -3.48 -19.83 -30.39
C GLY A 47 -3.13 -18.35 -30.46
N ASP A 48 -3.57 -17.76 -31.55
CA ASP A 48 -3.33 -16.40 -32.03
C ASP A 48 -4.57 -15.50 -31.94
N MET A 49 -5.72 -16.05 -31.54
CA MET A 49 -6.95 -15.33 -31.24
C MET A 49 -7.27 -15.33 -29.74
N ARG A 50 -7.74 -14.20 -29.22
CA ARG A 50 -8.10 -14.06 -27.80
C ARG A 50 -9.40 -13.29 -27.63
N LEU A 51 -10.26 -13.83 -26.78
CA LEU A 51 -11.48 -13.15 -26.35
C LEU A 51 -11.18 -12.25 -25.14
N ILE A 52 -11.26 -10.93 -25.35
CA ILE A 52 -10.94 -9.94 -24.35
C ILE A 52 -12.21 -9.19 -23.93
N PRO A 53 -12.65 -9.34 -22.66
CA PRO A 53 -13.75 -8.55 -22.15
C PRO A 53 -13.31 -7.10 -21.97
N MET A 54 -14.08 -6.17 -22.53
CA MET A 54 -13.87 -4.73 -22.38
C MET A 54 -15.17 -4.02 -22.05
N LEU A 55 -15.03 -2.84 -21.46
CA LEU A 55 -16.11 -1.87 -21.34
C LEU A 55 -15.96 -0.89 -22.52
N GLU A 56 -16.96 -0.84 -23.38
CA GLU A 56 -17.10 0.19 -24.40
C GLU A 56 -17.88 1.35 -23.80
N ILE A 57 -17.25 2.52 -23.73
CA ILE A 57 -17.87 3.76 -23.26
C ILE A 57 -17.97 4.72 -24.42
N ARG A 58 -19.19 5.06 -24.81
CA ARG A 58 -19.43 6.10 -25.81
C ARG A 58 -19.58 7.43 -25.09
N VAL A 59 -18.74 8.38 -25.47
CA VAL A 59 -18.73 9.71 -24.89
C VAL A 59 -18.91 10.75 -26.00
N PRO A 60 -19.66 11.83 -25.73
CA PRO A 60 -19.65 12.98 -26.62
C PRO A 60 -18.30 13.68 -26.52
N ASP A 61 -17.80 14.23 -27.64
CA ASP A 61 -16.50 14.89 -27.68
C ASP A 61 -16.48 16.18 -26.84
N ASN A 62 -17.63 16.86 -26.72
CA ASN A 62 -17.78 18.02 -25.85
C ASN A 62 -17.99 17.61 -24.37
N GLY A 63 -17.02 17.91 -23.52
CA GLY A 63 -17.21 17.88 -22.07
C GLY A 63 -17.05 16.52 -21.38
N ALA A 64 -16.58 15.48 -22.08
CA ALA A 64 -16.24 14.19 -21.45
C ALA A 64 -14.91 14.20 -20.67
N ASN A 65 -14.10 15.27 -20.82
CA ASN A 65 -12.81 15.48 -20.14
C ASN A 65 -11.94 14.24 -20.14
N LEU A 66 -11.84 13.57 -21.30
CA LEU A 66 -10.98 12.43 -21.48
C LEU A 66 -9.50 12.87 -21.41
N PRO A 67 -8.64 12.17 -20.64
CA PRO A 67 -7.20 12.41 -20.68
C PRO A 67 -6.61 12.12 -22.07
N THR A 68 -5.36 12.54 -22.28
CA THR A 68 -4.65 12.20 -23.52
C THR A 68 -4.45 10.68 -23.64
N GLN A 69 -4.26 10.16 -24.85
CA GLN A 69 -3.96 8.74 -25.03
C GLN A 69 -2.70 8.32 -24.24
N ALA A 70 -1.69 9.18 -24.14
CA ALA A 70 -0.48 8.92 -23.35
C ALA A 70 -0.78 8.73 -21.85
N ASP A 71 -1.76 9.44 -21.29
CA ASP A 71 -2.19 9.29 -19.89
C ASP A 71 -3.03 8.03 -19.64
N LEU A 72 -3.64 7.49 -20.69
CA LEU A 72 -4.53 6.33 -20.67
C LEU A 72 -3.82 5.02 -20.99
N THR A 73 -2.74 5.06 -21.78
CA THR A 73 -1.92 3.89 -22.15
C THR A 73 -1.43 3.07 -20.95
N PRO A 74 -0.97 3.65 -19.82
CA PRO A 74 -0.56 2.86 -18.64
C PRO A 74 -1.69 2.01 -18.03
N TYR A 75 -2.95 2.33 -18.35
CA TYR A 75 -4.13 1.61 -17.89
C TYR A 75 -4.71 0.71 -18.98
N ASN A 76 -4.01 0.56 -20.12
CA ASN A 76 -4.45 -0.17 -21.31
C ASN A 76 -5.80 0.32 -21.86
N ILE A 77 -6.10 1.62 -21.69
CA ILE A 77 -7.31 2.25 -22.21
C ILE A 77 -7.01 2.87 -23.57
N SER A 78 -7.87 2.63 -24.55
CA SER A 78 -7.77 3.25 -25.88
C SER A 78 -8.99 4.12 -26.18
N VAL A 79 -8.75 5.23 -26.89
CA VAL A 79 -9.78 6.18 -27.31
C VAL A 79 -9.76 6.29 -28.83
N ASN A 80 -10.90 6.04 -29.47
CA ASN A 80 -11.08 6.20 -30.91
C ASN A 80 -12.22 7.16 -31.22
N ASN A 81 -12.20 7.75 -32.42
CA ASN A 81 -13.34 8.53 -32.91
C ASN A 81 -14.43 7.56 -33.40
N LEU A 82 -15.64 7.68 -32.87
CA LEU A 82 -16.80 6.92 -33.34
C LEU A 82 -17.40 7.55 -34.61
N THR A 83 -17.38 8.88 -34.70
CA THR A 83 -17.84 9.62 -35.87
C THR A 83 -16.65 10.19 -36.64
N ALA A 84 -16.76 10.27 -37.96
CA ALA A 84 -15.69 10.77 -38.83
C ALA A 84 -15.26 12.22 -38.50
N ASN A 85 -16.20 13.02 -37.99
CA ASN A 85 -15.96 14.40 -37.54
C ASN A 85 -15.46 14.51 -36.08
N GLY A 86 -15.25 13.38 -35.38
CA GLY A 86 -14.76 13.34 -34.01
C GLY A 86 -15.77 13.73 -32.93
N SER A 87 -17.01 14.09 -33.28
CA SER A 87 -18.03 14.59 -32.33
C SER A 87 -18.47 13.58 -31.27
N SER A 88 -18.28 12.29 -31.53
CA SER A 88 -18.45 11.22 -30.56
C SER A 88 -17.20 10.35 -30.55
N LYS A 89 -16.77 9.98 -29.34
CA LYS A 89 -15.63 9.10 -29.10
C LYS A 89 -16.09 7.81 -28.48
N ILE A 90 -15.33 6.76 -28.73
CA ILE A 90 -15.49 5.45 -28.14
C ILE A 90 -14.23 5.11 -27.35
N VAL A 91 -14.42 4.72 -26.10
CA VAL A 91 -13.35 4.36 -25.19
C VAL A 91 -13.45 2.88 -24.86
N TYR A 92 -12.37 2.15 -25.05
CA TYR A 92 -12.27 0.76 -24.62
C TYR A 92 -11.47 0.68 -23.32
N VAL A 93 -12.11 0.17 -22.27
CA VAL A 93 -11.51 -0.03 -20.95
C VAL A 93 -11.43 -1.53 -20.68
N PRO A 94 -10.25 -2.10 -20.38
CA PRO A 94 -10.12 -3.53 -20.17
C PRO A 94 -10.84 -3.97 -18.89
N LEU A 95 -11.48 -5.14 -18.96
CA LEU A 95 -12.11 -5.76 -17.79
C LEU A 95 -11.18 -6.81 -17.18
N SER A 96 -11.05 -6.79 -15.85
CA SER A 96 -10.35 -7.83 -15.09
C SER A 96 -11.33 -8.68 -14.30
N VAL A 97 -11.09 -9.99 -14.25
CA VAL A 97 -11.92 -10.93 -13.48
C VAL A 97 -11.70 -10.70 -11.98
N ILE A 98 -12.80 -10.72 -11.22
CA ILE A 98 -12.79 -10.79 -9.76
C ILE A 98 -13.13 -12.23 -9.38
N THR A 99 -12.30 -12.83 -8.54
CA THR A 99 -12.53 -14.16 -7.96
C THR A 99 -12.92 -14.06 -6.48
N ASP A 100 -13.72 -15.01 -6.01
CA ASP A 100 -13.96 -15.21 -4.59
C ASP A 100 -12.68 -15.76 -3.92
N GLU A 101 -12.23 -15.13 -2.84
CA GLU A 101 -10.97 -15.50 -2.18
C GLU A 101 -11.04 -16.86 -1.47
N LYS A 102 -12.23 -17.32 -1.09
CA LYS A 102 -12.41 -18.60 -0.39
C LYS A 102 -12.57 -19.76 -1.35
N THR A 103 -13.34 -19.58 -2.42
CA THR A 103 -13.68 -20.66 -3.35
C THR A 103 -12.87 -20.62 -4.65
N GLY A 104 -12.25 -19.49 -4.99
CA GLY A 104 -11.58 -19.27 -6.28
C GLY A 104 -12.54 -19.04 -7.45
N GLU A 105 -13.86 -19.06 -7.21
CA GLU A 105 -14.88 -18.88 -8.25
C GLU A 105 -14.82 -17.50 -8.89
N ARG A 106 -15.01 -17.42 -10.20
CA ARG A 106 -15.10 -16.14 -10.91
C ARG A 106 -16.47 -15.52 -10.63
N VAL A 107 -16.52 -14.32 -10.03
CA VAL A 107 -17.78 -13.73 -9.53
C VAL A 107 -18.20 -12.44 -10.21
N ALA A 108 -17.29 -11.71 -10.85
CA ALA A 108 -17.58 -10.42 -11.48
C ALA A 108 -16.43 -9.95 -12.38
N PHE A 109 -16.66 -8.87 -13.11
CA PHE A 109 -15.62 -8.05 -13.72
C PHE A 109 -15.44 -6.72 -12.98
N ASN A 110 -14.20 -6.21 -12.98
CA ASN A 110 -13.87 -4.83 -12.64
C ASN A 110 -13.27 -4.11 -13.86
N ALA A 111 -13.48 -2.80 -13.93
CA ALA A 111 -12.81 -1.89 -14.86
C ALA A 111 -12.50 -0.57 -14.12
N ARG A 112 -11.50 0.16 -14.59
CA ARG A 112 -11.12 1.48 -14.06
C ARG A 112 -10.95 2.45 -15.22
N MET A 113 -11.83 3.44 -15.33
CA MET A 113 -11.71 4.54 -16.27
C MET A 113 -11.13 5.78 -15.58
N ARG A 114 -10.37 6.60 -16.32
CA ARG A 114 -9.81 7.87 -15.84
C ARG A 114 -10.39 9.04 -16.60
N TYR A 115 -10.59 10.14 -15.87
CA TYR A 115 -11.07 11.40 -16.39
C TYR A 115 -10.14 12.52 -15.92
N ALA A 116 -10.01 13.57 -16.73
CA ALA A 116 -9.30 14.79 -16.36
C ALA A 116 -10.16 15.62 -15.39
N PRO A 117 -9.54 16.33 -14.42
CA PRO A 117 -10.24 17.04 -13.37
C PRO A 117 -10.75 18.40 -13.86
N THR A 118 -11.76 18.41 -14.74
CA THR A 118 -12.52 19.62 -15.07
C THR A 118 -13.97 19.25 -15.39
N GLY A 119 -14.88 20.20 -15.26
CA GLY A 119 -16.19 20.18 -15.91
C GLY A 119 -17.34 19.40 -15.27
N SER A 120 -18.54 19.84 -15.60
CA SER A 120 -19.76 19.01 -15.55
C SER A 120 -19.75 18.06 -16.74
N TRP A 121 -20.26 16.84 -16.59
CA TRP A 121 -20.57 15.95 -17.71
C TRP A 121 -22.05 16.12 -18.05
N PRO A 122 -22.43 17.05 -18.93
CA PRO A 122 -23.82 17.40 -19.17
C PRO A 122 -24.61 16.26 -19.83
N ASN A 123 -23.91 15.38 -20.54
CA ASN A 123 -24.49 14.28 -21.29
C ASN A 123 -24.06 12.94 -20.68
N PRO A 124 -25.01 12.02 -20.42
CA PRO A 124 -24.69 10.68 -19.95
C PRO A 124 -23.77 9.94 -20.92
N HIS A 125 -22.81 9.18 -20.40
CA HIS A 125 -22.04 8.23 -21.18
C HIS A 125 -22.84 6.95 -21.38
N GLU A 126 -22.85 6.40 -22.60
CA GLU A 126 -23.41 5.06 -22.82
C GLU A 126 -22.32 4.03 -22.55
N VAL A 127 -22.65 3.04 -21.72
CA VAL A 127 -21.70 2.01 -21.29
C VAL A 127 -22.21 0.64 -21.74
N ARG A 128 -21.36 -0.11 -22.44
CA ARG A 128 -21.66 -1.48 -22.91
C ARG A 128 -20.54 -2.40 -22.48
N MET A 129 -20.90 -3.61 -22.06
CA MET A 129 -19.92 -4.69 -21.96
C MET A 129 -19.76 -5.28 -23.35
N VAL A 130 -18.52 -5.39 -23.81
CA VAL A 130 -18.20 -5.98 -25.11
C VAL A 130 -17.15 -7.07 -24.96
N TRP A 131 -17.27 -8.09 -25.79
CA TRP A 131 -16.29 -9.15 -25.97
C TRP A 131 -15.58 -8.92 -27.29
N ASN A 132 -14.33 -8.45 -27.21
CA ASN A 132 -13.50 -8.22 -28.38
C ASN A 132 -12.77 -9.50 -28.75
N VAL A 133 -12.94 -9.93 -30.00
CA VAL A 133 -12.09 -10.95 -30.61
C VAL A 133 -10.86 -10.23 -31.14
N MET A 134 -9.74 -10.42 -30.46
CA MET A 134 -8.45 -9.88 -30.88
C MET A 134 -7.63 -10.99 -31.52
N ALA A 135 -7.07 -10.75 -32.69
CA ALA A 135 -6.14 -11.66 -33.36
C ALA A 135 -4.76 -11.01 -33.49
N LEU A 136 -3.72 -11.83 -33.46
CA LEU A 136 -2.39 -11.45 -33.94
C LEU A 136 -2.41 -11.63 -35.46
N VAL A 137 -2.30 -10.53 -36.20
CA VAL A 137 -2.35 -10.59 -37.68
C VAL A 137 -1.07 -10.11 -38.31
N ASP A 138 -0.69 -10.76 -39.39
CA ASP A 138 0.43 -10.38 -40.24
C ASP A 138 -0.04 -9.39 -41.30
N VAL A 139 0.35 -8.13 -41.14
CA VAL A 139 -0.08 -7.03 -42.01
C VAL A 139 0.93 -6.86 -43.13
N ALA A 140 0.47 -6.98 -44.38
CA ALA A 140 1.32 -6.73 -45.54
C ALA A 140 1.88 -5.30 -45.54
N CYS A 141 3.16 -5.15 -45.86
CA CYS A 141 3.86 -3.89 -45.92
C CYS A 141 4.86 -3.87 -47.09
N ASP A 142 5.19 -2.68 -47.57
CA ASP A 142 6.22 -2.52 -48.59
C ASP A 142 7.60 -2.52 -47.93
N ALA A 143 8.31 -3.65 -48.01
CA ALA A 143 9.66 -3.81 -47.47
C ALA A 143 10.69 -2.88 -48.14
N LYS A 144 10.35 -2.25 -49.27
CA LYS A 144 11.21 -1.29 -49.98
C LYS A 144 10.87 0.16 -49.66
N ALA A 145 9.83 0.42 -48.86
CA ALA A 145 9.48 1.77 -48.45
C ALA A 145 10.63 2.39 -47.61
N PRO A 146 10.92 3.69 -47.75
CA PRO A 146 12.00 4.35 -47.00
C PRO A 146 11.87 4.23 -45.48
N ASP A 147 10.65 4.03 -44.97
CA ASP A 147 10.31 3.91 -43.55
C ASP A 147 9.95 2.47 -43.12
N ALA A 148 10.17 1.46 -43.97
CA ALA A 148 9.81 0.07 -43.72
C ALA A 148 10.37 -0.46 -42.39
N GLY A 149 11.67 -0.25 -42.14
CA GLY A 149 12.33 -0.68 -40.91
C GLY A 149 11.80 0.02 -39.65
N ALA A 150 11.47 1.32 -39.75
CA ALA A 150 10.90 2.08 -38.63
C ALA A 150 9.47 1.63 -38.28
N LYS A 151 8.71 1.14 -39.26
CA LYS A 151 7.37 0.57 -39.11
C LYS A 151 7.37 -0.91 -38.69
N GLY A 152 8.54 -1.53 -38.57
CA GLY A 152 8.66 -2.95 -38.21
C GLY A 152 8.33 -3.92 -39.35
N CYS A 153 8.41 -3.47 -40.61
CA CYS A 153 8.19 -4.32 -41.79
C CYS A 153 9.40 -5.25 -41.98
N ALA A 154 9.16 -6.56 -41.93
CA ALA A 154 10.19 -7.57 -42.16
C ALA A 154 10.51 -7.72 -43.66
N SER A 155 11.63 -8.39 -43.97
CA SER A 155 12.14 -8.55 -45.35
C SER A 155 11.22 -9.36 -46.27
N ASP A 156 10.32 -10.14 -45.70
CA ASP A 156 9.28 -10.91 -46.39
C ASP A 156 8.05 -10.06 -46.75
N GLY A 157 8.03 -8.76 -46.39
CA GLY A 157 6.94 -7.84 -46.71
C GLY A 157 5.78 -7.88 -45.72
N TYR A 158 6.01 -8.31 -44.47
CA TYR A 158 4.98 -8.34 -43.44
C TYR A 158 5.44 -7.68 -42.13
N ILE A 159 4.52 -6.94 -41.49
CA ILE A 159 4.62 -6.57 -40.07
C ILE A 159 3.91 -7.67 -39.31
N ARG A 160 4.66 -8.45 -38.52
CA ARG A 160 4.14 -9.67 -37.93
C ARG A 160 3.40 -9.44 -36.62
N ASN A 161 2.43 -10.30 -36.33
CA ASN A 161 1.75 -10.40 -35.03
C ASN A 161 1.17 -9.07 -34.52
N VAL A 162 0.56 -8.27 -35.40
CA VAL A 162 -0.07 -7.00 -35.03
C VAL A 162 -1.40 -7.29 -34.33
N PRO A 163 -1.61 -6.90 -33.06
CA PRO A 163 -2.89 -7.13 -32.40
C PRO A 163 -3.99 -6.28 -33.05
N GLN A 164 -5.03 -6.93 -33.58
CA GLN A 164 -6.19 -6.27 -34.17
C GLN A 164 -7.49 -6.82 -33.61
N VAL A 165 -8.44 -5.91 -33.34
CA VAL A 165 -9.81 -6.29 -32.98
C VAL A 165 -10.57 -6.61 -34.28
N LEU A 166 -10.95 -7.88 -34.45
CA LEU A 166 -11.68 -8.35 -35.62
C LEU A 166 -13.19 -8.13 -35.49
N HIS A 167 -13.71 -8.37 -34.28
CA HIS A 167 -15.13 -8.27 -34.01
C HIS A 167 -15.39 -7.98 -32.53
N SER A 168 -16.54 -7.37 -32.25
CA SER A 168 -16.99 -7.03 -30.90
C SER A 168 -18.42 -7.50 -30.69
N TYR A 169 -18.63 -8.37 -29.70
CA TYR A 169 -19.98 -8.82 -29.30
C TYR A 169 -20.44 -8.05 -28.07
N SER A 170 -21.64 -7.47 -28.09
CA SER A 170 -22.21 -6.83 -26.90
C SER A 170 -22.80 -7.85 -25.95
N ASP A 171 -22.63 -7.63 -24.65
CA ASP A 171 -23.24 -8.42 -23.59
C ASP A 171 -24.02 -7.52 -22.61
N ASN A 172 -25.10 -8.08 -22.05
CA ASN A 172 -25.86 -7.39 -21.03
C ASN A 172 -25.20 -7.61 -19.66
N PHE A 173 -25.17 -6.57 -18.83
CA PHE A 173 -24.58 -6.67 -17.51
C PHE A 173 -25.41 -5.93 -16.45
N SER A 174 -25.22 -6.33 -15.20
CA SER A 174 -25.71 -5.64 -14.03
C SER A 174 -24.57 -4.88 -13.35
N LEU A 175 -24.80 -3.59 -13.07
CA LEU A 175 -23.88 -2.79 -12.27
C LEU A 175 -24.02 -3.18 -10.79
N THR A 176 -23.01 -3.88 -10.27
CA THR A 176 -23.00 -4.38 -8.88
C THR A 176 -22.32 -3.42 -7.91
N GLY A 177 -21.62 -2.42 -8.41
CA GLY A 177 -20.85 -1.47 -7.62
C GLY A 177 -20.08 -0.53 -8.52
N MET A 178 -19.94 0.72 -8.08
CA MET A 178 -19.17 1.75 -8.74
C MET A 178 -18.61 2.69 -7.68
N ASN A 179 -17.34 3.05 -7.83
CA ASN A 179 -16.67 4.05 -7.00
C ASN A 179 -16.16 5.15 -7.93
N VAL A 180 -16.47 6.41 -7.58
CA VAL A 180 -15.92 7.59 -8.24
C VAL A 180 -14.99 8.25 -7.25
N THR A 181 -13.75 8.52 -7.66
CA THR A 181 -12.76 9.18 -6.82
C THR A 181 -12.11 10.29 -7.61
N GLU A 182 -12.09 11.47 -7.02
CA GLU A 182 -11.32 12.61 -7.50
C GLU A 182 -10.02 12.68 -6.69
N ASP A 183 -8.90 12.55 -7.39
CA ASP A 183 -7.56 12.72 -6.82
C ASP A 183 -7.25 14.22 -6.72
N ASN A 184 -6.80 14.66 -5.55
CA ASN A 184 -6.43 16.04 -5.24
C ASN A 184 -4.92 16.15 -4.96
N GLY A 185 -4.14 15.23 -5.51
CA GLY A 185 -2.69 15.21 -5.43
C GLY A 185 -2.17 14.36 -4.28
N SER A 186 -0.86 14.10 -4.34
CA SER A 186 -0.16 13.36 -3.30
C SER A 186 1.24 13.91 -3.09
N GLY A 187 1.60 14.14 -1.83
CA GLY A 187 2.98 14.42 -1.45
C GLY A 187 3.68 13.15 -0.98
N MET A 188 4.97 13.04 -1.27
CA MET A 188 5.85 11.99 -0.75
C MET A 188 7.13 12.60 -0.19
N ALA A 189 7.52 12.18 1.00
CA ALA A 189 8.81 12.47 1.62
C ALA A 189 9.59 11.16 1.82
N ILE A 190 10.76 11.04 1.19
CA ILE A 190 11.72 9.97 1.43
C ILE A 190 12.75 10.49 2.43
N ILE A 191 12.87 9.79 3.55
CA ILE A 191 13.65 10.21 4.71
C ILE A 191 14.69 9.14 5.01
N TYR A 192 15.94 9.56 5.18
CA TYR A 192 17.07 8.66 5.43
C TYR A 192 18.16 9.37 6.25
N GLU A 193 19.00 8.59 6.92
CA GLU A 193 20.18 9.12 7.63
C GLU A 193 21.28 9.42 6.60
N ASP A 194 21.84 10.63 6.65
CA ASP A 194 22.90 11.08 5.73
C ASP A 194 24.22 10.38 6.08
N PRO A 195 24.73 9.46 5.25
CA PRO A 195 25.94 8.71 5.58
C PRO A 195 27.20 9.60 5.62
N ALA A 196 27.13 10.85 5.15
CA ALA A 196 28.24 11.79 5.25
C ALA A 196 28.41 12.38 6.66
N VAL A 197 27.38 12.36 7.50
CA VAL A 197 27.42 12.89 8.87
C VAL A 197 26.95 11.90 9.93
N ASP A 198 26.34 10.80 9.52
CA ASP A 198 26.05 9.69 10.41
C ASP A 198 27.34 8.93 10.76
N THR A 199 27.63 8.87 12.06
CA THR A 199 28.81 8.20 12.60
C THR A 199 28.69 6.68 12.67
N ASN A 200 27.48 6.12 12.52
CA ASN A 200 27.23 4.69 12.60
C ASN A 200 26.16 4.23 11.60
N LEU A 201 26.59 3.94 10.37
CA LEU A 201 25.72 3.53 9.24
C LEU A 201 24.98 2.19 9.42
N LYS A 202 25.17 1.53 10.57
CA LYS A 202 24.49 0.27 10.95
C LYS A 202 23.48 0.49 12.07
N GLU A 203 23.25 1.72 12.50
CA GLU A 203 22.27 2.06 13.53
C GLU A 203 21.20 2.98 12.94
N ASP A 204 19.94 2.66 13.19
CA ASP A 204 18.80 3.35 12.58
C ASP A 204 18.08 4.24 13.61
N PHE A 205 18.85 4.84 14.54
CA PHE A 205 18.28 5.55 15.68
C PHE A 205 17.48 6.78 15.25
N ALA A 206 18.02 7.64 14.39
CA ALA A 206 17.34 8.88 14.05
C ALA A 206 16.02 8.58 13.32
N LEU A 207 16.01 7.57 12.46
CA LEU A 207 14.79 7.08 11.82
C LEU A 207 13.80 6.47 12.82
N THR A 208 14.26 5.67 13.80
CA THR A 208 13.41 5.08 14.83
C THR A 208 12.78 6.14 15.76
N ALA A 209 13.57 7.15 16.14
CA ALA A 209 13.08 8.27 16.91
C ALA A 209 12.06 9.10 16.11
N LEU A 210 12.33 9.30 14.82
CA LEU A 210 11.43 10.00 13.93
C LEU A 210 10.10 9.25 13.75
N SER A 211 10.10 7.92 13.56
CA SER A 211 8.86 7.16 13.44
C SER A 211 8.01 7.25 14.70
N HIS A 212 8.61 7.25 15.89
CA HIS A 212 7.89 7.48 17.15
C HIS A 212 7.20 8.86 17.16
N GLY A 213 7.91 9.92 16.81
CA GLY A 213 7.31 11.26 16.77
C GLY A 213 6.27 11.44 15.65
N LEU A 214 6.50 10.86 14.47
CA LEU A 214 5.53 10.89 13.36
C LEU A 214 4.27 10.11 13.67
N ASP A 215 4.36 9.01 14.42
CA ASP A 215 3.19 8.28 14.90
C ASP A 215 2.32 9.20 15.78
N HIS A 216 2.93 9.89 16.76
CA HIS A 216 2.19 10.80 17.64
C HIS A 216 1.70 12.09 16.95
N ALA A 217 2.48 12.67 16.06
CA ALA A 217 2.20 13.99 15.48
C ALA A 217 1.56 13.90 14.09
N PHE A 218 2.21 13.24 13.14
CA PHE A 218 1.78 13.17 11.75
C PHE A 218 0.57 12.24 11.56
N LEU A 219 0.67 10.98 12.01
CA LEU A 219 -0.42 9.99 11.92
C LEU A 219 -1.48 10.15 13.02
N GLY A 220 -1.10 10.75 14.14
CA GLY A 220 -2.02 11.17 15.20
C GLY A 220 -2.83 12.42 14.83
N ALA A 221 -2.45 13.11 13.74
CA ALA A 221 -3.00 14.37 13.31
C ALA A 221 -2.87 15.48 14.37
N ARG A 222 -1.83 15.47 15.21
CA ARG A 222 -1.71 16.36 16.38
C ARG A 222 -1.91 17.84 16.03
N ASP A 223 -2.58 18.53 16.95
CA ASP A 223 -2.78 19.97 16.98
C ASP A 223 -2.49 20.42 18.42
N GLN A 224 -1.25 20.79 18.68
CA GLN A 224 -0.75 21.08 20.03
C GLN A 224 -1.23 22.45 20.51
N ASP A 225 -1.39 23.42 19.61
CA ASP A 225 -1.80 24.78 19.93
C ASP A 225 -3.34 24.98 19.89
N ASN A 226 -4.09 23.93 19.55
CA ASN A 226 -5.56 23.91 19.45
C ASN A 226 -6.11 24.92 18.44
N ASN A 227 -5.38 25.18 17.35
CA ASN A 227 -5.80 26.10 16.31
C ASN A 227 -6.73 25.46 15.26
N GLY A 228 -7.01 24.14 15.39
CA GLY A 228 -7.85 23.37 14.47
C GLY A 228 -7.11 22.83 13.24
N VAL A 229 -5.81 23.10 13.11
CA VAL A 229 -4.92 22.68 12.02
C VAL A 229 -3.93 21.66 12.57
N ARG A 230 -3.48 20.73 11.71
CA ARG A 230 -2.46 19.76 12.09
C ARG A 230 -1.09 20.44 12.17
N ASP A 231 -0.34 20.16 13.23
CA ASP A 231 1.01 20.72 13.44
C ASP A 231 2.02 20.19 12.43
N VAL A 232 1.87 18.91 12.04
CA VAL A 232 2.87 18.18 11.23
C VAL A 232 2.22 17.69 9.94
N SER A 233 2.68 18.27 8.83
CA SER A 233 2.46 17.85 7.44
C SER A 233 3.81 17.47 6.81
N LEU A 234 3.81 16.98 5.56
CA LEU A 234 5.06 16.67 4.84
C LEU A 234 5.99 17.88 4.70
N THR A 235 5.44 19.07 4.44
CA THR A 235 6.23 20.31 4.36
C THR A 235 6.89 20.65 5.69
N VAL A 236 6.18 20.43 6.81
CA VAL A 236 6.73 20.60 8.15
C VAL A 236 7.80 19.56 8.44
N ILE A 237 7.62 18.30 8.03
CA ILE A 237 8.63 17.25 8.16
C ILE A 237 9.91 17.65 7.43
N GLN A 238 9.82 18.07 6.17
CA GLN A 238 10.97 18.55 5.41
C GLN A 238 11.65 19.73 6.11
N ARG A 239 10.87 20.73 6.52
CA ARG A 239 11.39 21.92 7.21
C ARG A 239 12.13 21.57 8.50
N ARG A 240 11.58 20.67 9.32
CA ARG A 240 12.11 20.31 10.64
C ARG A 240 13.31 19.36 10.54
N PHE A 241 13.27 18.37 9.66
CA PHE A 241 14.20 17.25 9.71
C PHE A 241 15.23 17.21 8.57
N ASN A 242 15.11 18.03 7.53
CA ASN A 242 16.16 18.08 6.50
C ASN A 242 17.37 18.87 7.00
N ARG A 243 18.44 18.17 7.38
CA ARG A 243 19.65 18.76 7.99
C ARG A 243 20.30 19.90 7.22
N THR A 244 20.11 19.95 5.91
CA THR A 244 20.74 20.97 5.05
C THR A 244 19.94 22.26 4.92
N THR A 245 18.69 22.27 5.37
CA THR A 245 17.80 23.43 5.27
C THR A 245 17.15 23.80 6.60
N ASN A 246 17.35 23.01 7.66
CA ASN A 246 16.71 23.18 8.96
C ASN A 246 17.55 23.92 10.03
N ALA A 247 18.59 24.67 9.63
CA ALA A 247 19.51 25.31 10.58
C ALA A 247 18.80 26.23 11.62
N ALA A 248 17.67 26.83 11.24
CA ALA A 248 16.87 27.69 12.10
C ALA A 248 15.89 26.93 13.03
N GLN A 249 15.78 25.60 12.91
CA GLN A 249 14.79 24.80 13.64
C GLN A 249 15.29 24.40 15.04
N PRO A 250 14.57 24.77 16.12
CA PRO A 250 14.95 24.42 17.49
C PRO A 250 15.04 22.90 17.68
N ALA A 251 15.96 22.46 18.54
CA ALA A 251 16.13 21.03 18.84
C ALA A 251 14.86 20.38 19.38
N VAL A 252 14.06 21.11 20.19
CA VAL A 252 12.79 20.63 20.74
C VAL A 252 11.75 20.38 19.65
N GLU A 253 11.67 21.24 18.63
CA GLU A 253 10.78 21.02 17.48
C GLU A 253 11.22 19.85 16.60
N ARG A 254 12.52 19.53 16.64
CA ARG A 254 13.11 18.32 16.05
C ARG A 254 13.09 17.13 17.02
N TRP A 255 12.38 17.24 18.14
CA TRP A 255 12.21 16.20 19.16
C TRP A 255 13.52 15.65 19.72
N GLY A 256 14.57 16.47 19.76
CA GLY A 256 15.89 16.05 20.24
C GLY A 256 16.61 15.08 19.32
N ILE A 257 16.07 14.79 18.13
CA ILE A 257 16.68 13.89 17.15
C ILE A 257 17.99 14.50 16.64
N PRO A 258 19.07 13.70 16.50
CA PRO A 258 20.31 14.13 15.88
C PRO A 258 20.06 14.75 14.49
N ASN A 259 20.78 15.82 14.15
CA ASN A 259 20.58 16.50 12.88
C ASN A 259 21.31 15.81 11.71
N THR A 260 21.05 14.52 11.54
CA THR A 260 21.67 13.64 10.54
C THR A 260 20.73 13.30 9.39
N LEU A 261 19.44 13.62 9.48
CA LEU A 261 18.43 13.22 8.51
C LEU A 261 18.44 14.06 7.23
N ARG A 262 18.23 13.41 6.09
CA ARG A 262 17.83 14.01 4.82
C ARG A 262 16.34 13.79 4.61
N VAL A 263 15.65 14.79 4.06
CA VAL A 263 14.26 14.65 3.62
C VAL A 263 14.17 15.12 2.18
N ASP A 264 13.86 14.17 1.30
CA ASP A 264 13.57 14.42 -0.10
C ASP A 264 12.06 14.46 -0.30
N TYR A 265 11.51 15.63 -0.59
CA TYR A 265 10.07 15.85 -0.63
C TYR A 265 9.63 16.37 -1.99
N THR A 266 8.62 15.69 -2.55
CA THR A 266 8.03 16.02 -3.84
C THR A 266 6.51 15.95 -3.74
N GLU A 267 5.84 16.95 -4.30
CA GLU A 267 4.39 16.92 -4.55
C GLU A 267 4.14 16.43 -5.98
N TYR A 268 3.12 15.59 -6.11
CA TYR A 268 2.69 15.00 -7.36
C TYR A 268 1.22 15.34 -7.59
N ASP A 269 0.86 15.61 -8.85
CA ASP A 269 -0.53 15.87 -9.22
C ASP A 269 -1.45 14.65 -9.00
N LEU A 270 -0.88 13.45 -8.92
CA LEU A 270 -1.60 12.18 -8.84
C LEU A 270 -0.90 11.22 -7.88
N ALA A 271 -1.68 10.49 -7.09
CA ALA A 271 -1.15 9.48 -6.19
C ALA A 271 -0.42 8.34 -6.93
N ASP A 272 -0.94 7.91 -8.09
CA ASP A 272 -0.31 6.85 -8.88
C ASP A 272 1.08 7.28 -9.38
N LYS A 273 1.26 8.57 -9.76
CA LYS A 273 2.57 9.13 -10.11
C LYS A 273 3.51 9.13 -8.91
N ALA A 274 3.03 9.53 -7.73
CA ALA A 274 3.83 9.53 -6.51
C ALA A 274 4.41 8.13 -6.25
N THR A 275 3.59 7.08 -6.32
CA THR A 275 4.04 5.70 -6.11
C THR A 275 5.05 5.26 -7.18
N THR A 276 4.76 5.48 -8.47
CA THR A 276 5.63 5.03 -9.56
C THR A 276 6.99 5.73 -9.55
N PHE A 277 7.02 7.06 -9.46
CA PHE A 277 8.29 7.82 -9.47
C PHE A 277 9.11 7.57 -8.21
N THR A 278 8.47 7.45 -7.06
CA THR A 278 9.16 7.10 -5.81
C THR A 278 9.91 5.78 -5.93
N ALA A 279 9.24 4.72 -6.41
CA ALA A 279 9.83 3.40 -6.52
C ALA A 279 10.87 3.30 -7.65
N MET A 280 10.58 3.89 -8.82
CA MET A 280 11.38 3.67 -10.03
C MET A 280 12.50 4.68 -10.23
N THR A 281 12.37 5.89 -9.67
CA THR A 281 13.27 7.02 -9.92
C THR A 281 13.94 7.49 -8.64
N GLU A 282 13.17 7.97 -7.67
CA GLU A 282 13.73 8.66 -6.50
C GLU A 282 14.48 7.72 -5.56
N THR A 283 13.91 6.55 -5.28
CA THR A 283 14.58 5.55 -4.42
C THR A 283 15.88 5.07 -5.06
N LYS A 284 15.86 4.76 -6.37
CA LYS A 284 17.07 4.34 -7.09
C LYS A 284 18.12 5.43 -7.10
N ARG A 285 17.71 6.69 -7.32
CA ARG A 285 18.61 7.84 -7.27
C ARG A 285 19.24 7.96 -5.89
N ILE A 286 18.48 7.88 -4.80
CA ILE A 286 19.00 7.97 -3.43
C ILE A 286 19.99 6.83 -3.16
N LEU A 287 19.60 5.58 -3.42
CA LEU A 287 20.46 4.41 -3.18
C LEU A 287 21.77 4.51 -3.96
N ASN A 288 21.69 4.81 -5.26
CA ASN A 288 22.87 4.84 -6.12
C ASN A 288 23.77 6.06 -5.84
N SER A 289 23.19 7.25 -5.66
CA SER A 289 23.99 8.47 -5.49
C SER A 289 24.52 8.67 -4.06
N THR A 290 23.81 8.14 -3.07
CA THR A 290 24.12 8.38 -1.66
C THR A 290 24.78 7.18 -1.00
N PHE A 291 24.34 5.94 -1.28
CA PHE A 291 24.77 4.77 -0.52
C PHE A 291 25.81 3.88 -1.22
N ASP A 292 25.93 3.94 -2.55
CA ASP A 292 26.88 3.08 -3.29
C ASP A 292 28.32 3.20 -2.74
N ALA A 293 28.82 4.43 -2.57
CA ALA A 293 30.19 4.68 -2.09
C ALA A 293 30.45 4.08 -0.69
N TYR A 294 29.45 4.11 0.18
CA TYR A 294 29.55 3.57 1.54
C TYR A 294 29.43 2.05 1.55
N TRP A 295 28.55 1.49 0.73
CA TRP A 295 28.43 0.04 0.57
C TRP A 295 29.72 -0.57 0.01
N PHE A 296 30.44 0.11 -0.89
CA PHE A 296 31.74 -0.35 -1.35
C PHE A 296 32.79 -0.41 -0.23
N GLY A 297 32.71 0.49 0.76
CA GLY A 297 33.56 0.46 1.94
C GLY A 297 33.16 -0.61 2.95
N ASP A 298 31.87 -0.89 3.07
CA ASP A 298 31.32 -1.94 3.94
C ASP A 298 30.04 -2.54 3.35
N LYS A 299 30.19 -3.74 2.77
CA LYS A 299 29.09 -4.45 2.09
C LYS A 299 27.99 -4.95 3.04
N THR A 300 28.20 -4.84 4.36
CA THR A 300 27.18 -5.22 5.35
C THR A 300 26.16 -4.12 5.61
N ILE A 301 26.40 -2.89 5.12
CA ILE A 301 25.47 -1.76 5.23
C ILE A 301 24.17 -2.09 4.51
N LYS A 302 23.06 -1.89 5.23
CA LYS A 302 21.69 -2.06 4.74
C LYS A 302 20.94 -0.75 4.99
N PRO A 303 20.85 0.16 4.01
CA PRO A 303 20.19 1.45 4.16
C PRO A 303 18.72 1.28 4.51
N LEU A 304 18.23 2.03 5.50
CA LEU A 304 16.82 2.12 5.81
C LEU A 304 16.25 3.42 5.23
N LEU A 305 15.23 3.31 4.37
CA LEU A 305 14.47 4.46 3.89
C LEU A 305 13.09 4.48 4.55
N MET A 306 12.70 5.63 5.09
CA MET A 306 11.36 5.91 5.56
C MET A 306 10.60 6.72 4.52
N PHE A 307 9.38 6.30 4.21
CA PHE A 307 8.47 6.96 3.28
C PHE A 307 7.32 7.54 4.08
N ALA A 308 7.16 8.85 4.09
CA ALA A 308 5.97 9.52 4.60
C ALA A 308 5.17 10.08 3.43
N GLN A 309 3.89 9.74 3.33
CA GLN A 309 3.04 10.16 2.22
C GLN A 309 1.79 10.86 2.75
N GLU A 310 1.30 11.84 2.01
CA GLU A 310 -0.06 12.35 2.13
C GLU A 310 -0.74 12.15 0.78
N GLN A 311 -1.89 11.49 0.78
CA GLN A 311 -2.76 11.40 -0.36
C GLN A 311 -4.04 12.19 -0.08
N ARG A 312 -4.40 13.08 -1.00
CA ARG A 312 -5.59 13.92 -0.89
C ARG A 312 -6.60 13.47 -1.92
N TYR A 313 -7.80 13.08 -1.49
CA TYR A 313 -8.82 12.58 -2.41
C TYR A 313 -10.22 12.77 -1.83
N ARG A 314 -11.23 12.81 -2.68
CA ARG A 314 -12.63 12.63 -2.29
C ARG A 314 -13.29 11.61 -3.18
N GLY A 315 -14.34 10.96 -2.69
CA GLY A 315 -15.01 9.95 -3.48
C GLY A 315 -16.43 9.67 -3.05
N LEU A 316 -17.18 9.07 -3.96
CA LEU A 316 -18.54 8.60 -3.79
C LEU A 316 -18.62 7.16 -4.29
N ASN A 317 -19.63 6.44 -3.84
CA ASN A 317 -19.89 5.09 -4.32
C ASN A 317 -21.37 4.85 -4.53
N LEU A 318 -21.69 3.74 -5.19
CA LEU A 318 -23.07 3.40 -5.54
C LEU A 318 -23.99 3.21 -4.32
N ASP A 319 -23.47 2.77 -3.18
CA ASP A 319 -24.25 2.64 -1.93
C ASP A 319 -24.76 4.01 -1.44
N GLY A 320 -24.08 5.10 -1.82
CA GLY A 320 -24.51 6.48 -1.54
C GLY A 320 -25.88 6.83 -2.16
N SER A 321 -26.41 6.03 -3.08
CA SER A 321 -27.77 6.19 -3.63
C SER A 321 -28.87 5.99 -2.59
N ARG A 322 -28.56 5.36 -1.44
CA ARG A 322 -29.50 5.19 -0.32
C ARG A 322 -29.56 6.42 0.59
N GLU A 323 -28.65 7.37 0.40
CA GLU A 323 -28.53 8.56 1.22
C GLU A 323 -29.29 9.75 0.59
N THR A 324 -29.68 10.71 1.42
CA THR A 324 -30.29 11.96 0.96
C THR A 324 -29.22 13.00 0.64
N GLY A 325 -29.53 14.00 -0.21
CA GLY A 325 -28.61 15.10 -0.52
C GLY A 325 -28.08 15.15 -1.95
N GLY A 326 -28.49 14.24 -2.84
CA GLY A 326 -28.24 14.35 -4.28
C GLY A 326 -26.80 14.11 -4.73
N PHE A 327 -25.95 13.54 -3.86
CA PHE A 327 -24.57 13.16 -4.21
C PHE A 327 -24.53 11.97 -5.17
N VAL A 328 -25.45 11.01 -5.00
CA VAL A 328 -25.59 9.84 -5.87
C VAL A 328 -27.07 9.64 -6.17
N SER A 329 -27.43 9.56 -7.44
CA SER A 329 -28.81 9.30 -7.86
C SER A 329 -28.86 8.18 -8.88
N VAL A 330 -29.81 7.26 -8.71
CA VAL A 330 -30.08 6.17 -9.64
C VAL A 330 -31.51 6.33 -10.15
N SER A 331 -31.68 6.40 -11.48
CA SER A 331 -33.00 6.48 -12.12
C SER A 331 -33.01 5.62 -13.39
N GLY A 332 -33.66 4.46 -13.30
CA GLY A 332 -33.58 3.42 -14.34
C GLY A 332 -32.14 2.97 -14.55
N ALA A 333 -31.65 3.07 -15.79
CA ALA A 333 -30.27 2.76 -16.15
C ALA A 333 -29.28 3.94 -15.94
N ASN A 334 -29.78 5.11 -15.55
CA ASN A 334 -28.94 6.29 -15.35
C ASN A 334 -28.42 6.34 -13.91
N VAL A 335 -27.10 6.48 -13.77
CA VAL A 335 -26.43 6.69 -12.49
C VAL A 335 -25.66 8.01 -12.57
N SER A 336 -25.89 8.91 -11.61
CA SER A 336 -25.17 10.17 -11.50
C SER A 336 -24.42 10.26 -10.19
N PHE A 337 -23.20 10.79 -10.25
CA PHE A 337 -22.34 11.09 -9.11
C PHE A 337 -22.01 12.58 -9.15
N ASN A 338 -22.37 13.29 -8.09
CA ASN A 338 -22.11 14.71 -7.95
C ASN A 338 -21.36 14.98 -6.64
N LEU A 339 -20.08 15.35 -6.77
CA LEU A 339 -19.22 15.67 -5.62
C LEU A 339 -19.54 17.03 -5.01
N ALA A 340 -20.33 17.88 -5.67
CA ALA A 340 -20.75 19.19 -5.18
C ALA A 340 -22.19 19.53 -5.63
N PRO A 341 -23.22 18.86 -5.06
CA PRO A 341 -24.61 19.14 -5.40
C PRO A 341 -25.00 20.59 -5.08
N ALA A 342 -25.79 21.21 -5.96
CA ALA A 342 -26.29 22.56 -5.74
C ALA A 342 -27.12 22.64 -4.44
N GLY A 343 -26.87 23.67 -3.63
CA GLY A 343 -27.53 23.85 -2.34
C GLY A 343 -27.05 22.91 -1.23
N GLN A 344 -25.98 22.14 -1.47
CA GLN A 344 -25.33 21.28 -0.48
C GLN A 344 -23.84 21.63 -0.36
N THR A 345 -23.24 21.31 0.79
CA THR A 345 -21.78 21.39 0.95
C THR A 345 -21.12 20.33 0.07
N ALA A 346 -20.05 20.70 -0.64
CA ALA A 346 -19.29 19.73 -1.44
C ALA A 346 -18.73 18.59 -0.57
N SER A 347 -18.61 17.41 -1.17
CA SER A 347 -17.98 16.25 -0.54
C SER A 347 -16.55 16.64 -0.11
N PRO A 348 -16.18 16.43 1.18
CA PRO A 348 -14.92 16.90 1.72
C PRO A 348 -13.75 16.12 1.13
N VAL A 349 -12.64 16.81 0.88
CA VAL A 349 -11.36 16.18 0.53
C VAL A 349 -10.78 15.53 1.79
N LEU A 350 -10.59 14.23 1.74
CA LEU A 350 -9.91 13.47 2.77
C LEU A 350 -8.40 13.54 2.54
N THR A 351 -7.64 13.76 3.60
CA THR A 351 -6.18 13.60 3.60
C THR A 351 -5.84 12.31 4.36
N SER A 352 -5.26 11.35 3.64
CA SER A 352 -4.70 10.14 4.22
C SER A 352 -3.20 10.31 4.37
N ALA A 353 -2.69 10.23 5.59
CA ALA A 353 -1.27 10.21 5.87
C ALA A 353 -0.79 8.77 6.04
N SER A 354 0.38 8.44 5.51
CA SER A 354 1.00 7.12 5.69
C SER A 354 2.48 7.21 6.00
N VAL A 355 2.99 6.24 6.75
CA VAL A 355 4.42 6.06 7.02
C VAL A 355 4.77 4.59 6.76
N LYS A 356 5.86 4.36 6.02
CA LYS A 356 6.38 3.03 5.72
C LYS A 356 7.90 3.00 5.83
N TRP A 357 8.46 1.89 6.28
CA TRP A 357 9.88 1.61 6.21
C TRP A 357 10.21 0.64 5.10
N THR A 358 11.34 0.82 4.45
CA THR A 358 11.89 -0.19 3.55
C THR A 358 13.40 -0.26 3.74
N PRO A 359 13.90 -1.32 4.39
CA PRO A 359 15.32 -1.62 4.38
C PRO A 359 15.73 -2.12 2.99
N TYR A 360 16.89 -1.69 2.52
CA TYR A 360 17.46 -2.10 1.24
C TYR A 360 18.71 -2.94 1.44
N CYS A 361 18.78 -4.02 0.67
CA CYS A 361 19.86 -4.98 0.65
C CYS A 361 20.44 -5.03 -0.75
N ALA A 362 21.76 -5.11 -0.85
CA ALA A 362 22.45 -5.46 -2.08
C ALA A 362 23.21 -6.76 -1.85
N PRO A 363 23.14 -7.74 -2.78
CA PRO A 363 23.95 -8.95 -2.69
C PRO A 363 25.43 -8.61 -2.85
N ASP A 364 26.30 -9.47 -2.32
CA ASP A 364 27.74 -9.33 -2.51
C ASP A 364 28.09 -9.43 -4.01
N GLY A 365 28.59 -8.32 -4.57
CA GLY A 365 28.94 -8.22 -5.98
C GLY A 365 30.02 -7.17 -6.25
N SER A 366 30.33 -6.96 -7.53
CA SER A 366 31.22 -5.89 -8.02
C SER A 366 30.52 -4.52 -8.10
N SER A 367 29.19 -4.50 -8.03
CA SER A 367 28.35 -3.31 -7.91
C SER A 367 27.11 -3.66 -7.08
N PRO A 368 26.56 -2.71 -6.30
CA PRO A 368 25.37 -2.97 -5.50
C PRO A 368 24.14 -3.10 -6.42
N SER A 369 23.45 -4.22 -6.33
CA SER A 369 22.11 -4.41 -6.93
C SER A 369 21.06 -4.27 -5.83
N TRP A 370 20.62 -3.04 -5.59
CA TRP A 370 19.71 -2.74 -4.50
C TRP A 370 18.31 -3.33 -4.72
N ALA A 371 17.82 -4.04 -3.72
CA ALA A 371 16.45 -4.51 -3.62
C ALA A 371 15.93 -4.33 -2.19
N SER A 372 14.61 -4.30 -2.00
CA SER A 372 14.04 -4.33 -0.66
C SER A 372 14.47 -5.63 0.05
N CYS A 373 14.99 -5.53 1.27
CA CYS A 373 15.34 -6.71 2.06
C CYS A 373 14.08 -7.54 2.34
N ALA A 374 14.21 -8.86 2.31
CA ALA A 374 13.19 -9.73 2.86
C ALA A 374 13.07 -9.50 4.38
N SER A 375 11.84 -9.57 4.91
CA SER A 375 11.58 -9.32 6.35
C SER A 375 12.44 -10.19 7.26
N ASP A 376 12.61 -11.48 6.94
CA ASP A 376 13.42 -12.40 7.75
C ASP A 376 14.91 -12.02 7.77
N VAL A 377 15.46 -11.58 6.64
CA VAL A 377 16.84 -11.09 6.55
C VAL A 377 17.05 -9.87 7.45
N TYR A 378 16.12 -8.90 7.41
CA TYR A 378 16.26 -7.70 8.22
C TYR A 378 15.97 -7.95 9.71
N TRP A 379 15.11 -8.93 10.06
CA TRP A 379 14.93 -9.34 11.45
C TRP A 379 16.21 -9.91 12.07
N THR A 380 16.94 -10.74 11.33
CA THR A 380 18.26 -11.23 11.75
C THR A 380 19.28 -10.09 11.83
N GLU A 381 19.20 -9.10 10.95
CA GLU A 381 20.02 -7.89 11.04
C GLU A 381 19.75 -7.12 12.35
N LEU A 382 18.49 -6.93 12.74
CA LEU A 382 18.13 -6.28 14.01
C LEU A 382 18.67 -7.06 15.22
N GLU A 383 18.62 -8.39 15.20
CA GLU A 383 19.24 -9.23 16.23
C GLU A 383 20.76 -9.09 16.25
N THR A 384 21.40 -9.00 15.08
CA THR A 384 22.86 -8.81 15.01
C THR A 384 23.27 -7.43 15.55
N ARG A 385 22.47 -6.40 15.26
CA ARG A 385 22.71 -5.01 15.69
C ARG A 385 22.43 -4.81 17.18
N TYR A 386 21.32 -5.36 17.69
CA TYR A 386 20.77 -5.01 19.00
C TYR A 386 20.49 -6.22 19.92
N GLY A 387 20.67 -7.46 19.44
CA GLY A 387 20.30 -8.70 20.14
C GLY A 387 21.19 -9.09 21.31
N ALA A 388 22.37 -8.47 21.46
CA ALA A 388 23.12 -8.49 22.71
C ALA A 388 22.41 -7.59 23.73
N GLY A 389 21.35 -8.14 24.33
CA GLY A 389 20.46 -7.46 25.25
C GLY A 389 21.19 -6.57 26.26
N THR A 390 20.95 -5.27 26.16
CA THR A 390 21.42 -4.28 27.12
C THR A 390 20.27 -4.04 28.10
N SER A 391 20.52 -4.31 29.38
CA SER A 391 19.56 -4.06 30.45
C SER A 391 19.26 -2.56 30.53
N MET A 392 18.00 -2.18 30.46
CA MET A 392 17.56 -0.81 30.76
C MET A 392 17.63 -0.52 32.27
N PRO A 393 17.71 0.76 32.69
CA PRO A 393 17.77 1.14 34.11
C PRO A 393 16.62 0.59 34.97
N ASP A 394 15.44 0.42 34.36
CA ASP A 394 14.24 -0.13 34.99
C ASP A 394 14.11 -1.66 34.85
N ASP A 395 15.05 -2.32 34.17
CA ASP A 395 15.03 -3.77 34.05
C ASP A 395 15.40 -4.41 35.40
N PRO A 396 14.65 -5.44 35.85
CA PRO A 396 15.09 -6.27 36.95
C PRO A 396 16.50 -6.79 36.65
N ALA A 397 17.43 -6.60 37.59
CA ALA A 397 18.83 -6.95 37.41
C ALA A 397 18.97 -8.37 36.83
N ASN A 398 19.70 -8.49 35.71
CA ASN A 398 20.05 -9.76 35.05
C ASN A 398 18.87 -10.65 34.63
N ASN A 399 17.73 -10.11 34.19
CA ASN A 399 16.69 -10.94 33.58
C ASN A 399 16.84 -11.04 32.04
N PRO A 400 17.39 -12.13 31.48
CA PRO A 400 17.60 -12.28 30.05
C PRO A 400 16.30 -12.43 29.25
N ASP A 401 15.15 -12.66 29.90
CA ASP A 401 13.85 -12.71 29.21
C ASP A 401 13.35 -11.30 28.88
N VAL A 402 13.63 -10.30 29.72
CA VAL A 402 13.21 -8.91 29.47
C VAL A 402 13.91 -8.35 28.24
N ALA A 403 15.23 -8.55 28.15
CA ALA A 403 16.02 -8.08 27.03
C ALA A 403 15.60 -8.74 25.71
N GLU A 404 15.32 -10.05 25.75
CA GLU A 404 14.78 -10.75 24.60
C GLU A 404 13.39 -10.24 24.20
N GLY A 405 12.51 -9.99 25.16
CA GLY A 405 11.19 -9.43 24.88
C GLY A 405 11.22 -8.04 24.25
N ARG A 406 12.24 -7.24 24.59
CA ARG A 406 12.47 -5.93 23.95
C ARG A 406 12.91 -6.08 22.49
N MET A 407 13.74 -7.07 22.20
CA MET A 407 14.12 -7.40 20.82
C MET A 407 12.94 -7.92 20.00
N ALA A 408 12.12 -8.78 20.58
CA ALA A 408 10.87 -9.22 19.97
C ALA A 408 9.94 -8.02 19.66
N ALA A 409 9.81 -7.07 20.60
CA ALA A 409 9.05 -5.85 20.40
C ALA A 409 9.64 -4.98 19.28
N ALA A 410 10.97 -4.87 19.18
CA ALA A 410 11.66 -4.18 18.09
C ALA A 410 11.35 -4.77 16.72
N GLN A 411 11.42 -6.10 16.61
CA GLN A 411 11.08 -6.82 15.38
C GLN A 411 9.61 -6.60 14.97
N MET A 412 8.68 -6.69 15.91
CA MET A 412 7.26 -6.41 15.66
C MET A 412 6.99 -4.96 15.26
N TYR A 413 7.70 -4.01 15.89
CA TYR A 413 7.64 -2.59 15.58
C TYR A 413 8.08 -2.32 14.14
N VAL A 414 9.28 -2.78 13.78
CA VAL A 414 9.84 -2.64 12.43
C VAL A 414 8.95 -3.30 11.40
N GLN A 415 8.43 -4.50 11.68
CA GLN A 415 7.56 -5.21 10.75
C GLN A 415 6.25 -4.45 10.47
N SER A 416 5.67 -3.81 11.49
CA SER A 416 4.48 -2.98 11.33
C SER A 416 4.77 -1.78 10.42
N LEU A 417 5.94 -1.15 10.56
CA LEU A 417 6.36 -0.06 9.68
C LEU A 417 6.75 -0.55 8.27
N MET A 418 7.32 -1.74 8.12
CA MET A 418 7.63 -2.33 6.81
C MET A 418 6.37 -2.64 6.00
N GLN A 419 5.28 -3.01 6.66
CA GLN A 419 3.97 -3.16 6.02
C GLN A 419 3.32 -1.82 5.68
N GLY A 420 3.74 -0.76 6.38
CA GLY A 420 3.22 0.58 6.22
C GLY A 420 1.95 0.79 7.06
N MET A 421 1.80 2.00 7.57
CA MET A 421 0.62 2.43 8.29
C MET A 421 0.02 3.60 7.57
N SER A 422 -1.30 3.62 7.40
CA SER A 422 -2.02 4.70 6.71
C SER A 422 -3.29 5.04 7.45
N ARG A 423 -3.61 6.34 7.55
CA ARG A 423 -4.75 6.85 8.31
C ARG A 423 -5.31 8.12 7.70
N VAL A 424 -6.63 8.30 7.79
CA VAL A 424 -7.27 9.58 7.46
C VAL A 424 -7.05 10.54 8.62
N VAL A 425 -6.30 11.61 8.37
CA VAL A 425 -5.89 12.61 9.37
C VAL A 425 -6.64 13.94 9.24
N GLN A 426 -7.31 14.15 8.10
CA GLN A 426 -8.07 15.37 7.84
C GLN A 426 -9.25 15.08 6.91
N SER A 427 -10.36 15.80 7.10
CA SER A 427 -11.56 15.79 6.26
C SER A 427 -11.98 17.23 5.99
N GLY A 428 -11.77 17.71 4.76
CA GLY A 428 -11.84 19.13 4.43
C GLY A 428 -10.86 19.93 5.28
N ASN A 429 -11.36 20.89 6.05
CA ASN A 429 -10.56 21.69 6.99
C ASN A 429 -10.61 21.15 8.43
N VAL A 430 -11.28 20.01 8.65
CA VAL A 430 -11.46 19.44 9.99
C VAL A 430 -10.43 18.34 10.20
N ARG A 431 -9.62 18.48 11.25
CA ARG A 431 -8.74 17.40 11.71
C ARG A 431 -9.55 16.16 12.09
N VAL A 432 -9.07 14.99 11.68
CA VAL A 432 -9.56 13.69 12.16
C VAL A 432 -8.52 13.14 13.13
N ALA A 433 -8.63 13.53 14.41
CA ALA A 433 -7.86 12.91 15.48
C ALA A 433 -8.62 11.71 16.05
N ASN A 434 -7.90 10.61 16.28
CA ASN A 434 -8.48 9.43 16.92
C ASN A 434 -8.19 9.46 18.41
N SER A 435 -9.23 9.22 19.22
CA SER A 435 -9.14 9.14 20.68
C SER A 435 -8.21 8.03 21.19
N PHE A 436 -7.80 7.10 20.33
CA PHE A 436 -6.84 6.05 20.65
C PHE A 436 -5.38 6.52 20.62
N TYR A 437 -5.07 7.61 19.92
CA TYR A 437 -3.72 8.14 19.89
C TYR A 437 -3.43 9.01 21.11
N THR A 438 -2.30 8.75 21.77
CA THR A 438 -1.73 9.73 22.69
C THR A 438 -1.11 10.83 21.83
N LEU A 439 -1.54 12.08 21.95
CA LEU A 439 -1.00 13.19 21.17
C LEU A 439 0.08 13.91 21.99
N LYS A 440 1.33 13.45 21.89
CA LYS A 440 2.47 14.01 22.65
C LYS A 440 2.92 15.36 22.07
N SER A 441 3.19 16.33 22.92
CA SER A 441 3.77 17.63 22.52
C SER A 441 5.22 17.50 22.06
N ASP A 442 5.74 18.52 21.37
CA ASP A 442 7.16 18.57 20.96
C ASP A 442 8.10 18.44 22.16
N THR A 443 7.78 19.07 23.29
CA THR A 443 8.56 18.95 24.53
C THR A 443 8.51 17.54 25.10
N GLN A 444 7.35 16.88 25.08
CA GLN A 444 7.24 15.49 25.56
C GLN A 444 8.04 14.54 24.66
N LEU A 445 7.98 14.72 23.35
CA LEU A 445 8.74 13.91 22.40
C LEU A 445 10.26 14.13 22.54
N ASP A 446 10.71 15.38 22.74
CA ASP A 446 12.13 15.69 23.02
C ASP A 446 12.61 15.02 24.32
N VAL A 447 11.81 15.09 25.39
CA VAL A 447 12.15 14.43 26.67
C VAL A 447 12.23 12.91 26.50
N ASP A 448 11.24 12.30 25.84
CA ASP A 448 11.23 10.85 25.60
C ASP A 448 12.48 10.42 24.83
N ILE A 449 12.79 11.10 23.71
CA ILE A 449 13.94 10.77 22.86
C ILE A 449 15.26 10.98 23.60
N ARG A 450 15.41 12.07 24.35
CA ARG A 450 16.61 12.32 25.17
C ARG A 450 16.82 11.26 26.23
N LEU A 451 15.75 10.84 26.93
CA LEU A 451 15.82 9.76 27.90
C LEU A 451 16.45 8.52 27.24
N TYR A 452 16.00 8.17 26.04
CA TYR A 452 16.55 7.03 25.34
C TYR A 452 18.03 7.24 24.94
N THR A 453 18.43 8.41 24.44
CA THR A 453 19.84 8.67 24.03
C THR A 453 20.86 8.45 25.14
N THR A 454 20.47 8.54 26.41
CA THR A 454 21.35 8.25 27.55
C THR A 454 21.69 6.76 27.72
N ILE A 455 21.00 5.86 27.00
CA ILE A 455 21.03 4.40 27.16
C ILE A 455 22.02 3.73 26.17
N GLY A 456 22.61 4.48 25.21
CA GLY A 456 23.62 3.97 24.29
C GLY A 456 23.09 2.98 23.24
N LYS A 457 23.86 1.95 22.87
CA LYS A 457 23.59 1.00 21.75
C LYS A 457 22.27 0.21 21.80
N ALA A 458 21.50 0.32 22.88
CA ALA A 458 20.22 -0.39 23.11
C ALA A 458 18.99 0.33 22.53
N LEU A 459 19.20 1.39 21.76
CA LEU A 459 18.27 2.50 21.65
C LEU A 459 16.99 2.18 20.90
N VAL A 460 17.14 1.45 19.80
CA VAL A 460 16.03 1.05 18.92
C VAL A 460 15.10 0.06 19.62
N SER A 461 15.64 -0.93 20.32
CA SER A 461 14.85 -1.91 21.08
C SER A 461 14.25 -1.33 22.37
N ALA A 462 14.88 -0.30 22.95
CA ALA A 462 14.30 0.50 24.04
C ALA A 462 13.06 1.26 23.60
N ILE A 463 13.17 2.03 22.52
CA ILE A 463 12.06 2.81 21.97
C ILE A 463 10.93 1.88 21.55
N ALA A 464 11.24 0.83 20.77
CA ALA A 464 10.23 -0.10 20.32
C ALA A 464 9.57 -0.86 21.47
N GLY A 465 10.36 -1.33 22.45
CA GLY A 465 9.85 -1.99 23.65
C GLY A 465 8.92 -1.09 24.45
N GLU A 466 9.29 0.17 24.67
CA GLU A 466 8.46 1.14 25.37
C GLU A 466 7.18 1.48 24.57
N ILE A 467 7.27 1.68 23.25
CA ILE A 467 6.09 1.91 22.39
C ILE A 467 5.13 0.73 22.47
N VAL A 468 5.62 -0.49 22.24
CA VAL A 468 4.81 -1.71 22.24
C VAL A 468 4.19 -1.95 23.62
N THR A 469 4.93 -1.65 24.70
CA THR A 469 4.46 -1.92 26.07
C THR A 469 3.77 -0.74 26.75
N ALA A 470 3.71 0.44 26.12
CA ALA A 470 3.22 1.70 26.71
C ALA A 470 1.82 1.62 27.36
N LYS A 471 1.02 0.61 27.00
CA LYS A 471 -0.38 0.44 27.45
C LYS A 471 -0.59 -0.72 28.42
N PHE A 472 0.46 -1.46 28.75
CA PHE A 472 0.38 -2.56 29.69
C PHE A 472 0.64 -2.08 31.12
N VAL A 473 -0.18 -2.56 32.06
CA VAL A 473 -0.06 -2.23 33.49
C VAL A 473 1.30 -2.69 34.05
N ASN A 474 1.78 -3.85 33.60
CA ASN A 474 3.08 -4.38 33.98
C ASN A 474 3.96 -4.64 32.74
N LYS A 475 4.64 -3.58 32.28
CA LYS A 475 5.52 -3.61 31.10
C LYS A 475 6.59 -4.68 31.19
N VAL A 476 7.23 -4.80 32.34
CA VAL A 476 8.34 -5.74 32.57
C VAL A 476 7.87 -7.19 32.44
N THR A 477 6.73 -7.55 33.05
CA THR A 477 6.17 -8.90 32.92
C THR A 477 5.78 -9.22 31.48
N VAL A 478 5.25 -8.24 30.74
CA VAL A 478 4.93 -8.42 29.32
C VAL A 478 6.17 -8.68 28.48
N LEU A 479 7.24 -7.92 28.71
CA LEU A 479 8.53 -8.16 28.07
C LEU A 479 9.10 -9.54 28.44
N GLN A 480 9.00 -9.97 29.70
CA GLN A 480 9.42 -11.32 30.11
C GLN A 480 8.67 -12.41 29.34
N HIS A 481 7.35 -12.28 29.23
CA HIS A 481 6.55 -13.24 28.47
C HIS A 481 6.90 -13.21 26.97
N PHE A 482 7.13 -12.04 26.37
CA PHE A 482 7.62 -11.96 24.99
C PHE A 482 8.95 -12.66 24.82
N GLY A 483 9.89 -12.45 25.75
CA GLY A 483 11.20 -13.08 25.69
C GLY A 483 11.13 -14.60 25.78
N ARG A 484 10.33 -15.14 26.69
CA ARG A 484 10.11 -16.59 26.81
C ARG A 484 9.49 -17.17 25.55
N LEU A 485 8.40 -16.55 25.10
CA LEU A 485 7.67 -16.96 23.90
C LEU A 485 8.60 -16.98 22.66
N PHE A 486 9.39 -15.92 22.43
CA PHE A 486 10.35 -15.87 21.31
C PHE A 486 11.52 -16.86 21.48
N LYS A 487 12.00 -17.13 22.70
CA LYS A 487 13.00 -18.19 22.96
C LYS A 487 12.45 -19.57 22.65
N GLU A 488 11.23 -19.86 23.10
CA GLU A 488 10.56 -21.14 22.84
C GLU A 488 10.29 -21.34 21.34
N PHE A 489 9.86 -20.28 20.64
CA PHE A 489 9.71 -20.27 19.19
C PHE A 489 11.03 -20.57 18.46
N ARG A 490 12.13 -19.88 18.82
CA ARG A 490 13.45 -20.14 18.21
C ARG A 490 13.96 -21.54 18.51
N ALA A 491 13.64 -22.08 19.68
CA ALA A 491 13.99 -23.44 20.07
C ALA A 491 13.09 -24.52 19.41
N GLY A 492 12.07 -24.14 18.62
CA GLY A 492 11.14 -25.07 17.98
C GLY A 492 10.22 -25.81 18.95
N LYS A 493 10.05 -25.30 20.18
CA LYS A 493 9.27 -25.96 21.24
C LYS A 493 7.82 -25.43 21.23
N VAL A 494 6.96 -26.03 20.41
CA VAL A 494 5.59 -25.54 20.18
C VAL A 494 4.62 -25.86 21.35
N GLY A 495 4.89 -26.90 22.15
CA GLY A 495 3.98 -27.40 23.19
C GLY A 495 3.83 -26.53 24.45
N SER A 496 4.78 -25.63 24.74
CA SER A 496 4.77 -24.74 25.92
C SER A 496 4.14 -23.37 25.66
N LEU A 497 4.00 -23.00 24.39
CA LEU A 497 3.52 -21.68 23.93
C LEU A 497 2.12 -21.32 24.43
N GLY A 498 1.25 -22.32 24.64
CA GLY A 498 -0.13 -22.10 25.04
C GLY A 498 -0.28 -21.44 26.42
N LYS A 499 0.61 -21.71 27.37
CA LYS A 499 0.53 -21.16 28.73
C LYS A 499 0.99 -19.70 28.78
N ASP A 500 2.15 -19.40 28.21
CA ASP A 500 2.68 -18.03 28.15
C ASP A 500 1.79 -17.10 27.33
N ALA A 501 1.19 -17.60 26.24
CA ALA A 501 0.20 -16.86 25.44
C ALA A 501 -1.07 -16.47 26.23
N ILE A 502 -1.59 -17.39 27.05
CA ILE A 502 -2.76 -17.15 27.90
C ILE A 502 -2.44 -16.10 28.97
N ASP A 503 -1.22 -16.13 29.54
CA ASP A 503 -0.80 -15.19 30.56
C ASP A 503 -0.57 -13.77 30.00
N ILE A 504 -0.08 -13.63 28.76
CA ILE A 504 -0.08 -12.36 28.03
C ILE A 504 -1.51 -11.82 27.91
N LEU A 505 -2.47 -12.64 27.46
CA LEU A 505 -3.90 -12.25 27.37
C LEU A 505 -4.52 -11.89 28.72
N ARG A 506 -4.08 -12.51 29.83
CA ARG A 506 -4.51 -12.15 31.19
C ARG A 506 -3.89 -10.84 31.66
N SER A 507 -2.67 -10.52 31.25
CA SER A 507 -2.03 -9.22 31.53
C SER A 507 -2.76 -8.05 30.85
N PHE A 508 -3.53 -8.30 29.79
CA PHE A 508 -4.49 -7.34 29.21
C PHE A 508 -5.75 -7.13 30.07
N ARG A 509 -6.07 -8.05 30.99
CA ARG A 509 -7.34 -8.10 31.75
C ARG A 509 -7.20 -7.77 33.24
N SER A 510 -6.00 -7.59 33.80
CA SER A 510 -5.86 -7.34 35.24
C SER A 510 -6.32 -5.91 35.59
N GLY A 511 -7.47 -5.82 36.27
CA GLY A 511 -8.09 -4.55 36.68
C GLY A 511 -9.61 -4.44 36.53
N GLY A 512 -10.30 -5.48 36.06
CA GLY A 512 -11.78 -5.50 35.98
C GLY A 512 -12.37 -4.70 34.81
N HIS A 513 -11.55 -4.05 34.00
CA HIS A 513 -11.92 -3.43 32.73
C HIS A 513 -11.07 -4.04 31.62
N ILE A 514 -11.70 -4.47 30.52
CA ILE A 514 -10.99 -4.64 29.26
C ILE A 514 -10.51 -3.25 28.91
N ASN A 515 -9.23 -2.99 29.10
CA ASN A 515 -8.65 -1.70 28.76
C ASN A 515 -8.95 -1.50 27.28
N ARG A 516 -9.71 -0.45 26.93
CA ARG A 516 -10.01 -0.13 25.54
C ARG A 516 -8.67 -0.12 24.80
N LEU A 517 -8.60 -0.68 23.60
CA LEU A 517 -7.44 -0.65 22.69
C LEU A 517 -7.08 0.81 22.31
N VAL A 518 -6.67 1.61 23.30
CA VAL A 518 -6.40 3.04 23.24
C VAL A 518 -4.88 3.17 23.15
N GLY A 519 -4.36 3.10 21.94
CA GLY A 519 -2.96 3.34 21.63
C GLY A 519 -2.77 3.71 20.16
N THR A 520 -1.54 4.09 19.82
CA THR A 520 -1.18 4.41 18.43
C THR A 520 -1.30 3.18 17.52
N ALA A 521 -1.35 3.36 16.19
CA ALA A 521 -1.59 2.26 15.24
C ALA A 521 -0.48 1.21 15.31
N ILE A 522 0.75 1.62 15.63
CA ILE A 522 1.89 0.72 15.84
C ILE A 522 1.60 -0.26 16.98
N VAL A 523 1.10 0.23 18.12
CA VAL A 523 0.76 -0.60 19.29
C VAL A 523 -0.37 -1.57 18.93
N GLY A 524 -1.35 -1.10 18.14
CA GLY A 524 -2.42 -1.93 17.62
C GLY A 524 -1.92 -3.09 16.75
N GLY A 525 -0.98 -2.81 15.84
CA GLY A 525 -0.34 -3.81 14.97
C GLY A 525 0.43 -4.86 15.77
N ALA A 526 1.27 -4.41 16.71
CA ALA A 526 2.02 -5.31 17.60
C ALA A 526 1.09 -6.19 18.45
N ALA A 527 0.02 -5.63 19.02
CA ALA A 527 -0.95 -6.38 19.82
C ALA A 527 -1.63 -7.52 19.03
N VAL A 528 -1.87 -7.33 17.73
CA VAL A 528 -2.47 -8.38 16.88
C VAL A 528 -1.44 -9.34 16.32
N ALA A 529 -0.19 -8.92 16.09
CA ALA A 529 0.92 -9.83 15.88
C ALA A 529 0.95 -10.92 16.97
N LEU A 530 0.78 -10.49 18.23
CA LEU A 530 0.72 -11.36 19.39
C LEU A 530 -0.49 -12.28 19.38
N ALA A 531 -1.70 -11.75 19.11
CA ALA A 531 -2.89 -12.59 19.01
C ALA A 531 -2.75 -13.64 17.88
N GLY A 532 -2.16 -13.24 16.76
CA GLY A 532 -1.87 -14.13 15.63
C GLY A 532 -0.78 -15.16 15.95
N LEU A 533 0.19 -14.87 16.80
CA LEU A 533 1.11 -15.87 17.34
C LEU A 533 0.37 -16.93 18.17
N VAL A 534 -0.63 -16.53 18.97
CA VAL A 534 -1.45 -17.47 19.76
C VAL A 534 -2.28 -18.37 18.84
N THR A 535 -2.98 -17.77 17.87
CA THR A 535 -3.80 -18.51 16.91
C THR A 535 -2.94 -19.39 15.99
N GLY A 536 -1.80 -18.87 15.53
CA GLY A 536 -0.84 -19.58 14.72
C GLY A 536 -0.17 -20.75 15.45
N ALA A 537 0.16 -20.59 16.73
CA ALA A 537 0.64 -21.69 17.57
C ALA A 537 -0.44 -22.77 17.75
N TYR A 538 -1.72 -22.39 17.88
CA TYR A 538 -2.84 -23.33 17.93
C TYR A 538 -3.02 -24.11 16.62
N PHE A 539 -2.90 -23.45 15.46
CA PHE A 539 -2.96 -24.14 14.16
C PHE A 539 -1.68 -24.93 13.81
N LEU A 540 -0.52 -24.52 14.32
CA LEU A 540 0.74 -25.28 14.19
C LEU A 540 0.72 -26.55 15.05
N LEU A 541 0.04 -26.52 16.20
CA LEU A 541 -0.23 -27.72 17.00
C LEU A 541 -1.11 -28.73 16.25
N ASP A 542 -2.01 -28.26 15.37
CA ASP A 542 -2.86 -29.12 14.53
C ASP A 542 -2.13 -29.61 13.25
N ALA A 543 -0.99 -29.00 12.89
CA ALA A 543 -0.31 -29.19 11.60
C ALA A 543 1.05 -29.93 11.64
N GLN A 544 1.45 -30.58 12.75
CA GLN A 544 2.67 -31.42 12.76
C GLN A 544 2.45 -32.86 13.21
N PHE A 545 2.34 -33.76 12.22
CA PHE A 545 2.92 -35.10 12.23
C PHE A 545 3.66 -35.33 10.89
N SER A 546 4.95 -34.99 10.84
CA SER A 546 5.85 -35.42 9.75
C SER A 546 7.29 -35.49 10.27
N ASP A 547 7.87 -36.69 10.25
CA ASP A 547 9.14 -37.07 10.89
C ASP A 547 10.40 -36.75 10.06
N ASP A 548 10.42 -35.66 9.28
CA ASP A 548 11.55 -35.30 8.42
C ASP A 548 12.47 -34.25 9.09
N PRO A 549 13.67 -34.63 9.59
CA PRO A 549 14.57 -33.72 10.31
C PRO A 549 15.29 -32.68 9.43
N GLN A 550 15.22 -32.77 8.09
CA GLN A 550 15.73 -31.69 7.20
C GLN A 550 14.73 -30.54 7.00
N LYS A 551 13.54 -30.62 7.59
CA LYS A 551 12.49 -29.59 7.53
C LYS A 551 12.32 -28.78 8.82
N ASN A 552 13.40 -28.54 9.55
CA ASN A 552 13.40 -27.64 10.72
C ASN A 552 13.30 -26.15 10.30
N TYR A 553 12.25 -25.81 9.54
CA TYR A 553 11.87 -24.49 9.03
C TYR A 553 11.13 -23.63 10.07
N GLY A 554 11.17 -24.00 11.36
CA GLY A 554 10.35 -23.41 12.43
C GLY A 554 10.45 -21.88 12.50
N ALA A 555 11.66 -21.31 12.42
CA ALA A 555 11.85 -19.86 12.43
C ALA A 555 11.26 -19.15 11.19
N LYS A 556 11.46 -19.72 9.99
CA LYS A 556 10.92 -19.14 8.73
C LYS A 556 9.40 -19.26 8.63
N VAL A 557 8.82 -20.37 9.11
CA VAL A 557 7.36 -20.55 9.18
C VAL A 557 6.76 -19.58 10.21
N THR A 558 7.42 -19.38 11.35
CA THR A 558 6.96 -18.46 12.41
C THR A 558 6.96 -17.01 11.95
N ILE A 559 8.03 -16.54 11.29
CA ILE A 559 8.10 -15.18 10.72
C ILE A 559 6.99 -14.98 9.70
N ARG A 560 6.68 -15.99 8.86
CA ARG A 560 5.57 -15.91 7.90
C ARG A 560 4.20 -15.80 8.57
N VAL A 561 3.94 -16.57 9.63
CA VAL A 561 2.70 -16.49 10.41
C VAL A 561 2.53 -15.11 11.05
N LEU A 562 3.62 -14.56 11.61
CA LEU A 562 3.66 -13.20 12.16
C LEU A 562 3.35 -12.15 11.10
N ILE A 563 4.03 -12.23 9.96
CA ILE A 563 3.79 -11.33 8.82
C ILE A 563 2.31 -11.39 8.43
N VAL A 564 1.73 -12.59 8.28
CA VAL A 564 0.31 -12.77 7.96
C VAL A 564 -0.60 -12.12 9.02
N ALA A 565 -0.32 -12.29 10.31
CA ALA A 565 -1.12 -11.72 11.39
C ALA A 565 -1.09 -10.18 11.39
N VAL A 566 0.10 -9.57 11.29
CA VAL A 566 0.25 -8.11 11.23
C VAL A 566 -0.37 -7.57 9.95
N THR A 567 -0.14 -8.24 8.81
CA THR A 567 -0.72 -7.85 7.52
C THR A 567 -2.24 -7.87 7.62
N THR A 568 -2.82 -8.93 8.18
CA THR A 568 -4.27 -9.06 8.36
C THR A 568 -4.82 -7.93 9.21
N TYR A 569 -4.15 -7.57 10.31
CA TYR A 569 -4.60 -6.46 11.14
C TYR A 569 -4.57 -5.12 10.40
N LEU A 570 -3.44 -4.80 9.77
CA LEU A 570 -3.25 -3.52 9.10
C LEU A 570 -4.13 -3.39 7.86
N SER A 571 -4.36 -4.48 7.12
CA SER A 571 -5.19 -4.46 5.91
C SER A 571 -6.69 -4.55 6.19
N THR A 572 -7.12 -5.24 7.26
CA THR A 572 -8.55 -5.49 7.52
C THR A 572 -9.10 -4.84 8.78
N ILE A 573 -8.42 -4.95 9.92
CA ILE A 573 -8.98 -4.56 11.22
C ILE A 573 -8.78 -3.06 11.49
N SER A 574 -7.59 -2.53 11.21
CA SER A 574 -7.26 -1.12 11.44
C SER A 574 -8.18 -0.17 10.65
N PRO A 575 -8.41 -0.39 9.34
CA PRO A 575 -9.30 0.48 8.56
C PRO A 575 -10.76 0.47 9.06
N LEU A 576 -11.26 -0.69 9.52
CA LEU A 576 -12.61 -0.81 10.07
C LEU A 576 -12.80 -0.03 11.38
N LYS A 577 -11.75 0.03 12.21
CA LYS A 577 -11.77 0.80 13.46
C LYS A 577 -11.66 2.30 13.19
N ASP A 578 -10.79 2.70 12.27
CA ASP A 578 -10.65 4.11 11.87
C ASP A 578 -11.95 4.63 11.24
N LEU A 579 -12.67 3.80 10.48
CA LEU A 579 -14.01 4.13 9.97
C LEU A 579 -15.02 4.42 11.10
N ALA A 580 -15.02 3.61 12.17
CA ALA A 580 -15.94 3.76 13.28
C ALA A 580 -15.70 5.06 14.08
N GLU A 581 -14.44 5.42 14.30
CA GLU A 581 -14.07 6.66 15.00
C GLU A 581 -14.25 7.90 14.12
N TRP A 582 -13.91 7.82 12.83
CA TRP A 582 -14.20 8.88 11.86
C TRP A 582 -15.71 9.17 11.81
N SER A 583 -16.56 8.14 11.81
CA SER A 583 -18.02 8.31 11.89
C SER A 583 -18.46 9.08 13.14
N LYS A 584 -17.78 8.90 14.28
CA LYS A 584 -18.08 9.66 15.52
C LYS A 584 -17.58 11.10 15.43
N ALA A 585 -16.36 11.32 14.94
CA ALA A 585 -15.77 12.65 14.80
C ALA A 585 -16.57 13.54 13.84
N VAL A 586 -17.01 12.99 12.71
CA VAL A 586 -17.82 13.71 11.71
C VAL A 586 -19.21 14.03 12.24
N LYS A 587 -19.86 13.10 12.96
CA LYS A 587 -21.13 13.36 13.65
C LYS A 587 -21.01 14.47 14.70
N ALA A 588 -19.91 14.51 15.43
CA ALA A 588 -19.65 15.56 16.43
C ALA A 588 -19.40 16.93 15.79
N ALA A 589 -18.81 16.97 14.58
CA ALA A 589 -18.58 18.19 13.81
C ALA A 589 -19.84 18.73 13.09
N GLY A 590 -21.03 18.21 13.37
CA GLY A 590 -22.30 18.71 12.81
C GLY A 590 -22.49 18.48 11.31
N SER A 591 -21.58 17.76 10.65
CA SER A 591 -21.70 17.41 9.24
C SER A 591 -22.50 16.12 9.09
N SER A 592 -23.68 16.20 8.47
CA SER A 592 -24.59 15.08 8.24
C SER A 592 -24.08 14.06 7.20
N LEU A 593 -22.86 14.24 6.66
CA LEU A 593 -22.26 13.35 5.68
C LEU A 593 -21.81 12.03 6.32
N ARG A 594 -22.75 11.09 6.41
CA ARG A 594 -22.51 9.68 6.76
C ARG A 594 -21.87 8.95 5.57
N LEU A 595 -20.62 9.28 5.24
CA LEU A 595 -19.84 8.66 4.17
C LEU A 595 -19.21 7.32 4.59
N GLY A 596 -20.00 6.33 5.04
CA GLY A 596 -19.51 4.95 5.25
C GLY A 596 -18.94 4.28 3.98
N SER A 597 -18.95 5.00 2.87
CA SER A 597 -18.93 4.50 1.51
C SER A 597 -17.66 4.96 0.75
N SER A 598 -17.11 6.16 1.04
CA SER A 598 -15.84 6.65 0.47
C SER A 598 -14.60 5.97 1.08
N ILE A 599 -14.70 5.48 2.31
CA ILE A 599 -13.59 4.81 3.04
C ILE A 599 -13.46 3.32 2.67
N LYS A 600 -14.55 2.63 2.29
CA LYS A 600 -14.45 1.28 1.71
C LYS A 600 -13.57 1.26 0.45
N ALA A 601 -13.58 2.35 -0.31
CA ALA A 601 -12.73 2.50 -1.50
C ALA A 601 -11.24 2.71 -1.14
N SER A 602 -10.91 3.32 0.00
CA SER A 602 -9.52 3.48 0.46
C SER A 602 -8.97 2.24 1.14
N SER A 603 -9.79 1.50 1.90
CA SER A 603 -9.38 0.19 2.45
C SER A 603 -9.07 -0.83 1.35
N MET A 604 -9.82 -0.81 0.24
CA MET A 604 -9.52 -1.65 -0.93
C MET A 604 -8.31 -1.19 -1.75
N LYS A 605 -7.91 0.08 -1.67
CA LYS A 605 -6.64 0.57 -2.27
C LYS A 605 -5.42 0.25 -1.40
N ALA A 606 -5.56 0.25 -0.07
CA ALA A 606 -4.48 -0.13 0.85
C ALA A 606 -4.26 -1.66 0.92
N ALA A 607 -5.28 -2.46 0.56
CA ALA A 607 -5.22 -3.92 0.51
C ALA A 607 -4.83 -4.49 -0.87
N ARG A 608 -4.46 -3.64 -1.84
CA ARG A 608 -4.00 -4.05 -3.19
C ARG A 608 -2.57 -3.66 -3.43
#